data_AF-A0A0G1UAW3-F1
#
_entry.id   AF-A0A0G1UAW3-F1
#
_cell.length_a   1.000
_cell.length_b   1.000
_cell.length_c   1.000
_cell.angle_alpha   90.00
_cell.angle_beta   90.00
_cell.angle_gamma   90.00
#
_symmetry.space_group_name_H-M   'P 1'
#
loop_
_entity.id
_entity.type
_entity.pdbx_description
1 polymer ?
#
loop_
_entity_poly.entity_id
_entity_poly.type
_entity_poly.pdbx_seq_one_letter_code
_entity_poly.pdbx_strand_id
1 'polypeptide(L)'
;MFNFRRSFGWIILASILWAIPAVIFKFVSVEQGFWDTMAYEFLGATVGAFGLLLFPTFRKHFVEEAKTAKNFVWSILVSNEALYLFARLVGFYAIAIAPAVALASALNGFMPFFSLIYGLILSVWFPYIVKEDIRKSTFLLKLSAIALIFVGVWFINA
;
A
#
# COMPACT_ATOMS: atom_id res chain seq x y z
N MET A 1 18.63 -24.70 9.22
CA MET A 1 18.27 -24.74 7.78
C MET A 1 16.97 -23.97 7.58
N PHE A 2 16.99 -22.87 6.83
CA PHE A 2 15.79 -22.08 6.53
C PHE A 2 14.90 -22.88 5.56
N ASN A 3 13.78 -23.41 6.04
CA ASN A 3 12.78 -24.04 5.17
C ASN A 3 11.94 -22.94 4.51
N PHE A 4 12.35 -22.52 3.31
CA PHE A 4 11.60 -21.54 2.52
C PHE A 4 10.21 -22.10 2.17
N ARG A 5 9.17 -21.52 2.77
CA ARG A 5 7.78 -21.85 2.45
C ARG A 5 7.43 -21.32 1.06
N ARG A 6 6.45 -21.92 0.38
CA ARG A 6 5.96 -21.44 -0.94
C ARG A 6 5.59 -19.94 -0.93
N SER A 7 5.12 -19.43 0.21
CA SER A 7 4.84 -18.01 0.44
C SER A 7 6.04 -17.09 0.20
N PHE A 8 7.27 -17.56 0.45
CA PHE A 8 8.49 -16.77 0.22
C PHE A 8 8.69 -16.45 -1.26
N GLY A 9 8.47 -17.43 -2.14
CA GLY A 9 8.55 -17.22 -3.59
C GLY A 9 7.52 -16.20 -4.08
N TRP A 10 6.29 -16.26 -3.56
CA TRP A 10 5.25 -15.29 -3.87
C TRP A 10 5.59 -13.87 -3.41
N ILE A 11 6.19 -13.72 -2.23
CA ILE A 11 6.62 -12.41 -1.72
C ILE A 11 7.73 -11.82 -2.60
N ILE A 12 8.73 -12.60 -3.01
CA ILE A 12 9.78 -12.12 -3.92
C ILE A 12 9.18 -11.64 -5.24
N LEU A 13 8.31 -12.46 -5.84
CA LEU A 13 7.68 -12.11 -7.10
C LEU A 13 6.85 -10.81 -6.98
N ALA A 14 6.05 -10.69 -5.91
CA ALA A 14 5.28 -9.49 -5.65
C ALA A 14 6.17 -8.26 -5.49
N SER A 15 7.29 -8.38 -4.76
CA SER A 15 8.24 -7.27 -4.58
C SER A 15 8.88 -6.82 -5.90
N ILE A 16 9.24 -7.76 -6.79
CA ILE A 16 9.78 -7.43 -8.12
C ILE A 16 8.71 -6.73 -8.96
N LEU A 17 7.50 -7.28 -9.01
CA LEU A 17 6.38 -6.68 -9.74
C LEU A 17 6.02 -5.29 -9.20
N TRP A 18 6.24 -5.03 -7.91
CA TRP A 18 6.02 -3.73 -7.31
C TRP A 18 7.13 -2.72 -7.60
N ALA A 19 8.37 -3.19 -7.71
CA ALA A 19 9.52 -2.33 -8.02
C ALA A 19 9.51 -1.82 -9.48
N ILE A 20 9.05 -2.64 -10.43
CA ILE A 20 9.07 -2.30 -11.87
C ILE A 20 8.31 -0.99 -12.16
N PRO A 21 7.02 -0.82 -11.77
CA PRO A 21 6.29 0.42 -12.00
C PRO A 21 6.94 1.63 -11.33
N ALA A 22 7.50 1.47 -10.12
CA ALA A 22 8.13 2.57 -9.40
C ALA A 22 9.38 3.11 -10.11
N VAL A 23 10.19 2.20 -10.68
CA VAL A 23 11.39 2.57 -11.46
C VAL A 23 11.00 3.22 -12.79
N ILE A 24 10.04 2.63 -13.52
CA ILE A 24 9.54 3.20 -14.78
C ILE A 24 8.92 4.58 -14.53
N PHE A 25 8.11 4.72 -13.48
CA PHE A 25 7.48 5.99 -13.12
C PHE A 25 8.53 7.08 -12.87
N LYS A 26 9.60 6.77 -12.13
CA LYS A 26 10.67 7.75 -11.92
C LYS A 26 11.35 8.13 -13.23
N PHE A 27 11.70 7.14 -14.05
CA PHE A 27 12.36 7.37 -15.33
C PHE A 27 11.53 8.30 -16.24
N VAL A 28 10.25 7.99 -16.42
CA VAL A 28 9.35 8.76 -17.29
C VAL A 28 9.00 10.13 -16.69
N SER A 29 8.87 10.24 -15.37
CA SER A 29 8.52 11.52 -14.72
C SER A 29 9.62 12.57 -14.81
N VAL A 30 10.88 12.15 -14.97
CA VAL A 30 12.01 13.07 -15.25
C VAL A 30 11.99 13.58 -16.69
N GLU A 31 11.58 12.75 -17.66
CA GLU A 31 11.58 13.13 -19.09
C GLU A 31 10.32 13.88 -19.52
N GLN A 32 9.13 13.39 -19.14
CA GLN A 32 7.83 13.89 -19.61
C GLN A 32 7.15 14.82 -18.59
N GLY A 33 7.61 14.80 -17.33
CA GLY A 33 6.97 15.52 -16.24
C GLY A 33 6.04 14.66 -15.38
N PHE A 34 5.86 15.08 -14.13
CA PHE A 34 5.13 14.32 -13.12
C PHE A 34 3.65 14.10 -13.45
N TRP A 35 2.95 15.16 -13.89
CA TRP A 35 1.50 15.11 -14.12
C TRP A 35 1.13 14.20 -15.29
N ASP A 36 1.90 14.27 -16.38
CA ASP A 36 1.67 13.41 -17.55
C ASP A 36 1.95 11.95 -17.22
N THR A 37 3.06 11.67 -16.55
CA THR A 37 3.40 10.32 -16.09
C THR A 37 2.34 9.76 -15.14
N MET A 38 1.82 10.58 -14.24
CA MET A 38 0.74 10.22 -13.33
C MET A 38 -0.57 9.92 -14.07
N ALA A 39 -0.91 10.69 -15.11
CA ALA A 39 -2.09 10.42 -15.92
C ALA A 39 -1.97 9.05 -16.62
N TYR A 40 -0.81 8.74 -17.20
CA TYR A 40 -0.56 7.43 -17.81
C TYR A 40 -0.62 6.28 -16.80
N GLU A 41 -0.14 6.51 -15.58
CA GLU A 41 -0.22 5.53 -14.49
C GLU A 41 -1.67 5.20 -14.15
N PHE A 42 -2.52 6.20 -13.91
CA PHE A 42 -3.94 5.99 -13.61
C PHE A 42 -4.70 5.38 -14.78
N LEU A 43 -4.40 5.78 -16.02
CA LEU A 43 -4.96 5.15 -17.22
C LEU A 43 -4.57 3.68 -17.31
N GLY A 44 -3.30 3.34 -17.07
CA GLY A 44 -2.81 1.97 -17.04
C GLY A 44 -3.51 1.12 -15.96
N ALA A 45 -3.65 1.67 -14.75
CA ALA A 45 -4.38 1.01 -13.66
C ALA A 45 -5.86 0.78 -14.03
N THR A 46 -6.49 1.76 -14.67
CA THR A 46 -7.89 1.68 -15.15
C THR A 46 -8.04 0.59 -16.21
N VAL A 47 -7.15 0.55 -17.19
CA VAL A 47 -7.13 -0.51 -18.22
C VAL A 47 -6.92 -1.88 -17.59
N GLY A 48 -6.02 -2.00 -16.61
CA GLY A 48 -5.82 -3.24 -15.86
C GLY A 48 -7.08 -3.69 -15.11
N ALA A 49 -7.77 -2.76 -14.44
CA ALA A 49 -9.02 -3.05 -13.75
C ALA A 49 -10.14 -3.49 -14.71
N PHE A 50 -10.29 -2.83 -15.86
CA PHE A 50 -11.23 -3.26 -16.90
C PHE A 50 -10.85 -4.61 -17.51
N GLY A 51 -9.54 -4.89 -17.64
CA GLY A 51 -9.04 -6.20 -18.05
C GLY A 51 -9.50 -7.33 -17.13
N LEU A 52 -9.56 -7.09 -15.81
CA LEU A 52 -10.09 -8.07 -14.85
C LEU A 52 -11.57 -8.40 -15.08
N LEU A 53 -12.36 -7.45 -15.59
CA LEU A 53 -13.78 -7.67 -15.90
C LEU A 53 -14.02 -8.54 -17.14
N LEU A 54 -12.99 -8.81 -17.94
CA LEU A 54 -13.07 -9.79 -19.04
C LEU A 54 -13.23 -11.22 -18.51
N PHE A 55 -12.77 -11.48 -17.28
CA PHE A 55 -12.92 -12.78 -16.64
C PHE A 55 -14.29 -12.91 -15.98
N PRO A 56 -15.07 -13.94 -16.34
CA PRO A 56 -16.46 -14.07 -15.89
C PRO A 56 -16.61 -14.21 -14.37
N THR A 57 -15.61 -14.78 -13.69
CA THR A 57 -15.59 -14.92 -12.24
C THR A 57 -15.57 -13.56 -11.55
N PHE A 58 -14.62 -12.69 -11.91
CA PHE A 58 -14.50 -11.35 -11.32
C PHE A 58 -15.70 -10.47 -11.66
N ARG A 59 -16.18 -10.54 -12.90
CA ARG A 59 -17.36 -9.80 -13.33
C ARG A 59 -18.61 -10.18 -12.52
N LYS A 60 -18.84 -11.48 -12.26
CA LYS A 60 -20.00 -11.93 -11.48
C LYS A 60 -19.92 -11.44 -10.04
N HIS A 61 -18.79 -11.63 -9.37
CA HIS A 61 -18.59 -11.16 -8.00
C HIS A 61 -18.79 -9.64 -7.88
N PHE A 62 -18.21 -8.87 -8.80
CA PHE A 62 -18.38 -7.41 -8.80
C PHE A 62 -19.85 -6.99 -8.91
N VAL A 63 -20.62 -7.60 -9.81
CA VAL A 63 -22.04 -7.25 -10.00
C VAL A 63 -22.89 -7.68 -8.79
N GLU A 64 -22.59 -8.83 -8.19
CA GLU A 64 -23.30 -9.32 -6.99
C GLU A 64 -23.04 -8.43 -5.78
N GLU A 65 -21.78 -8.07 -5.52
CA GLU A 65 -21.42 -7.16 -4.43
C GLU A 65 -21.97 -5.74 -4.66
N ALA A 66 -21.89 -5.23 -5.89
CA ALA A 66 -22.41 -3.90 -6.22
C ALA A 66 -23.93 -3.80 -6.01
N LYS A 67 -24.68 -4.88 -6.29
CA LYS A 67 -26.14 -4.92 -6.09
C LYS A 67 -26.55 -5.09 -4.63
N THR A 68 -25.73 -5.75 -3.83
CA THR A 68 -26.04 -6.07 -2.43
C THR A 68 -25.49 -5.01 -1.45
N ALA A 69 -24.56 -4.17 -1.89
CA ALA A 69 -23.99 -3.09 -1.11
C ALA A 69 -25.03 -2.01 -0.76
N LYS A 70 -25.16 -1.71 0.53
CA LYS A 70 -25.97 -0.58 1.03
C LYS A 70 -25.28 0.75 0.70
N ASN A 71 -26.04 1.84 0.60
CA ASN A 71 -25.50 3.19 0.34
C ASN A 71 -24.38 3.60 1.33
N PHE A 72 -24.48 3.18 2.59
CA PHE A 72 -23.44 3.43 3.60
C PHE A 72 -22.09 2.76 3.24
N VAL A 73 -22.13 1.54 2.68
CA VAL A 73 -20.93 0.80 2.25
C VAL A 73 -20.26 1.54 1.08
N TRP A 74 -21.05 2.05 0.14
CA TRP A 74 -20.55 2.88 -0.95
C TRP A 74 -19.85 4.15 -0.43
N SER A 75 -20.41 4.82 0.57
CA SER A 75 -19.78 6.00 1.18
C SER A 75 -18.41 5.67 1.81
N ILE A 76 -18.31 4.54 2.52
CA ILE A 76 -17.04 4.09 3.10
C ILE A 76 -16.04 3.78 1.97
N LEU A 77 -16.47 3.05 0.95
CA LEU A 77 -15.62 2.65 -0.16
C LEU A 77 -15.06 3.86 -0.90
N VAL A 78 -15.90 4.83 -1.25
CA VAL A 78 -15.49 6.07 -1.93
C VAL A 78 -14.55 6.89 -1.05
N SER A 79 -14.81 6.98 0.25
CA SER A 79 -13.94 7.72 1.18
C SER A 79 -12.56 7.05 1.31
N ASN A 80 -12.54 5.72 1.41
CA ASN A 80 -11.31 4.94 1.45
C ASN A 80 -10.51 5.11 0.16
N GLU A 81 -11.18 5.05 -1.00
CA GLU A 81 -10.53 5.20 -2.30
C GLU A 81 -9.98 6.62 -2.49
N ALA A 82 -10.72 7.65 -2.07
CA ALA A 82 -10.23 9.02 -2.11
C ALA A 82 -8.96 9.21 -1.27
N LEU A 83 -8.93 8.65 -0.05
CA LEU A 83 -7.74 8.64 0.79
C LEU A 83 -6.58 7.86 0.16
N TYR A 84 -6.88 6.71 -0.43
CA TYR A 84 -5.88 5.90 -1.13
C TYR A 84 -5.28 6.64 -2.32
N LEU A 85 -6.10 7.25 -3.18
CA LEU A 85 -5.66 8.05 -4.32
C LEU A 85 -4.82 9.24 -3.88
N PHE A 86 -5.22 9.94 -2.81
CA PHE A 86 -4.45 11.03 -2.25
C PHE A 86 -3.08 10.56 -1.73
N ALA A 87 -3.06 9.48 -0.94
CA ALA A 87 -1.81 8.89 -0.44
C ALA A 87 -0.89 8.44 -1.59
N ARG A 88 -1.48 7.87 -2.65
CA ARG A 88 -0.77 7.43 -3.86
C ARG A 88 -0.18 8.60 -4.64
N LEU A 89 -0.93 9.69 -4.77
CA LEU A 89 -0.45 10.93 -5.40
C LEU A 89 0.76 11.50 -4.66
N VAL A 90 0.66 11.63 -3.34
CA VAL A 90 1.77 12.10 -2.49
C VAL A 90 2.95 11.14 -2.55
N GLY A 91 2.72 9.83 -2.56
CA GLY A 91 3.77 8.81 -2.65
C GLY A 91 4.55 8.85 -3.95
N PHE A 92 3.87 8.96 -5.09
CA PHE A 92 4.55 9.13 -6.39
C PHE A 92 5.24 10.48 -6.50
N TYR A 93 4.69 11.54 -5.92
CA TYR A 93 5.36 12.84 -5.85
C TYR A 93 6.68 12.72 -5.08
N ALA A 94 6.67 12.01 -3.94
CA ALA A 94 7.88 11.69 -3.18
C ALA A 94 8.91 10.90 -4.00
N ILE A 95 8.47 9.91 -4.80
CA ILE A 95 9.34 9.15 -5.71
C ILE A 95 9.97 10.05 -6.78
N ALA A 96 9.19 10.99 -7.34
CA ALA A 96 9.65 11.88 -8.39
C ALA A 96 10.72 12.87 -7.88
N ILE A 97 10.54 13.44 -6.69
CA ILE A 97 11.51 14.38 -6.10
C ILE A 97 12.70 13.70 -5.43
N ALA A 98 12.57 12.42 -5.04
CA ALA A 98 13.63 11.72 -4.33
C ALA A 98 14.85 11.45 -5.23
N PRO A 99 16.09 11.61 -4.72
CA PRO A 99 17.32 11.29 -5.45
C PRO A 99 17.37 9.84 -5.97
N ALA A 100 16.76 8.90 -5.24
CA ALA A 100 16.65 7.49 -5.61
C ALA A 100 15.26 6.92 -5.26
N VAL A 101 14.73 6.02 -6.10
CA VAL A 101 13.46 5.30 -5.83
C VAL A 101 13.56 4.48 -4.55
N ALA A 102 14.73 3.88 -4.31
CA ALA A 102 15.00 3.10 -3.11
C ALA A 102 14.83 3.92 -1.83
N LEU A 103 15.22 5.20 -1.86
CA LEU A 103 15.09 6.09 -0.71
C LEU A 103 13.62 6.38 -0.39
N ALA A 104 12.83 6.78 -1.40
CA ALA A 104 11.40 6.99 -1.22
C ALA A 104 10.68 5.70 -0.79
N SER A 105 11.12 4.54 -1.32
CA SER A 105 10.53 3.24 -1.00
C SER A 105 10.87 2.80 0.43
N ALA A 106 12.06 3.12 0.94
CA ALA A 106 12.47 2.79 2.31
C ALA A 106 11.58 3.48 3.35
N LEU A 107 11.04 4.67 3.03
CA LEU A 107 10.07 5.35 3.90
C LEU A 107 8.77 4.56 4.09
N ASN A 108 8.36 3.73 3.11
CA ASN A 108 7.21 2.84 3.30
C ASN A 108 7.47 1.78 4.39
N GLY A 109 8.74 1.51 4.73
CA GLY A 109 9.11 0.70 5.89
C GLY A 109 8.57 1.25 7.22
N PHE A 110 8.22 2.54 7.28
CA PHE A 110 7.59 3.15 8.46
C PHE A 110 6.08 2.93 8.55
N MET A 111 5.41 2.40 7.52
CA MET A 111 3.97 2.14 7.54
C MET A 111 3.48 1.32 8.75
N PRO A 112 4.19 0.26 9.23
CA PRO A 112 3.76 -0.49 10.41
C PRO A 112 3.66 0.35 11.68
N PHE A 113 4.48 1.41 11.80
CA PHE A 113 4.41 2.34 12.94
C PHE A 113 3.12 3.15 12.92
N PHE A 114 2.78 3.74 11.78
CA PHE A 114 1.51 4.46 11.62
C PHE A 114 0.31 3.52 11.76
N SER A 115 0.40 2.30 11.22
CA SER A 115 -0.63 1.27 11.41
C SER A 115 -0.86 0.94 12.88
N LEU A 116 0.20 0.86 13.69
CA LEU A 116 0.07 0.64 15.14
C LEU A 116 -0.61 1.82 15.83
N ILE A 117 -0.23 3.06 15.48
CA ILE A 117 -0.86 4.27 16.03
C ILE A 117 -2.35 4.31 15.68
N TYR A 118 -2.71 4.11 14.40
CA TYR A 118 -4.11 4.08 13.98
C TYR A 118 -4.87 2.94 14.64
N GLY A 119 -4.27 1.76 14.76
CA GLY A 119 -4.84 0.61 15.47
C GLY A 119 -5.16 0.93 16.93
N LEU A 120 -4.26 1.61 17.65
CA LEU A 120 -4.48 2.05 19.04
C LEU A 120 -5.59 3.09 19.14
N ILE A 121 -5.55 4.14 18.32
CA ILE A 121 -6.55 5.22 18.34
C ILE A 121 -7.94 4.64 18.04
N LEU A 122 -8.05 3.83 16.98
CA LEU A 122 -9.31 3.18 16.60
C LEU A 122 -9.78 2.16 17.64
N SER A 123 -8.88 1.47 18.34
CA SER A 123 -9.28 0.56 19.42
C SER A 123 -9.84 1.29 20.63
N VAL A 124 -9.39 2.53 20.91
CA VAL A 124 -9.94 3.35 22.00
C VAL A 124 -11.30 3.95 21.61
N TRP A 125 -11.44 4.43 20.36
CA TRP A 125 -12.65 5.15 19.90
C TRP A 125 -13.73 4.21 19.36
N PHE A 126 -13.33 3.09 18.75
CA PHE A 126 -14.20 2.08 18.13
C PHE A 126 -13.80 0.64 18.55
N PRO A 127 -13.79 0.31 19.85
CA PRO A 127 -13.36 -0.99 20.37
C PRO A 127 -14.19 -2.19 19.86
N TYR A 128 -15.40 -1.93 19.35
CA TYR A 128 -16.25 -2.95 18.73
C TYR A 128 -15.79 -3.35 17.33
N ILE A 129 -15.09 -2.45 16.62
CA ILE A 129 -14.65 -2.64 15.22
C ILE A 129 -13.19 -3.08 15.18
N VAL A 130 -12.32 -2.43 15.96
CA VAL A 130 -10.87 -2.73 16.00
C VAL A 130 -10.51 -3.21 17.40
N LYS A 131 -10.02 -4.44 17.50
CA LYS A 131 -9.50 -5.03 18.73
C LYS A 131 -8.00 -5.23 18.59
N GLU A 132 -7.24 -4.16 18.73
CA GLU A 132 -5.79 -4.26 18.81
C GLU A 132 -5.41 -5.02 20.09
N ASP A 133 -4.57 -6.06 19.99
CA ASP A 133 -4.07 -6.76 21.18
C ASP A 133 -3.04 -5.87 21.90
N ILE A 134 -3.49 -5.17 22.95
CA ILE A 134 -2.69 -4.26 23.78
C ILE A 134 -2.00 -5.02 24.93
N ARG A 135 -1.89 -6.35 24.88
CA ARG A 135 -1.04 -7.08 25.86
C ARG A 135 0.38 -6.53 25.79
N LYS A 136 0.95 -6.20 26.96
CA LYS A 136 2.27 -5.58 27.09
C LYS A 136 3.37 -6.35 26.32
N SER A 137 3.34 -7.68 26.33
CA SER A 137 4.29 -8.52 25.60
C SER A 137 4.18 -8.37 24.08
N THR A 138 2.96 -8.44 23.54
CA THR A 138 2.69 -8.28 22.11
C THR A 138 3.01 -6.85 21.65
N PHE A 139 2.67 -5.86 22.47
CA PHE A 139 2.95 -4.46 22.18
C PHE A 139 4.46 -4.15 22.14
N LEU A 140 5.22 -4.63 23.14
CA LEU A 140 6.67 -4.46 23.17
C LEU A 140 7.37 -5.17 22.00
N LEU A 141 6.87 -6.33 21.58
CA LEU A 141 7.39 -7.03 20.39
C LEU A 141 7.13 -6.25 19.09
N LYS A 142 5.93 -5.68 18.93
CA LYS A 142 5.62 -4.82 17.78
C LYS A 142 6.54 -3.59 17.78
N LEU A 143 6.73 -2.96 18.93
CA LEU A 143 7.59 -1.79 19.07
C LEU A 143 9.06 -2.10 18.76
N SER A 144 9.59 -3.24 19.24
CA SER A 144 10.97 -3.65 18.95
C SER A 144 11.18 -4.00 17.48
N ALA A 145 10.22 -4.68 16.85
CA ALA A 145 10.25 -4.96 15.42
C ALA A 145 10.23 -3.66 14.59
N ILE A 146 9.37 -2.71 14.97
CA ILE A 146 9.34 -1.38 14.36
C ILE A 146 10.69 -0.69 14.52
N ALA A 147 11.25 -0.62 15.74
CA ALA A 147 12.56 -0.01 15.97
C ALA A 147 13.66 -0.64 15.09
N LEU A 148 13.64 -1.95 14.91
CA LEU A 148 14.58 -2.65 14.03
C LEU A 148 14.41 -2.25 12.55
N ILE A 149 13.17 -2.05 12.09
CA ILE A 149 12.91 -1.52 10.74
C ILE A 149 13.45 -0.10 10.62
N PHE A 150 13.26 0.75 11.63
CA PHE A 150 13.80 2.12 11.64
C PHE A 150 15.33 2.13 11.49
N VAL A 151 16.02 1.26 12.24
CA VAL A 151 17.48 1.09 12.14
C VAL A 151 17.87 0.61 10.74
N GLY A 152 17.14 -0.36 10.17
CA GLY A 152 17.40 -0.85 8.81
C GLY A 152 17.24 0.23 7.74
N VAL A 153 16.17 1.02 7.82
CA VAL A 153 15.94 2.15 6.89
C VAL A 153 17.02 3.21 7.06
N TRP A 154 17.45 3.49 8.29
CA TRP A 154 18.54 4.43 8.55
C TRP A 154 19.86 3.98 7.90
N PHE A 155 20.21 2.70 8.00
CA PHE A 155 21.40 2.14 7.33
C PHE A 155 21.34 2.18 5.80
N ILE A 156 20.14 2.09 5.21
CA ILE A 156 19.96 2.21 3.74
C ILE A 156 20.15 3.67 3.29
N ASN A 157 19.95 4.63 4.20
CA ASN A 157 19.98 6.07 3.90
C ASN A 157 21.29 6.77 4.36
N ALA A 158 22.11 6.13 5.21
CA ALA A 158 23.40 6.65 5.68
C ALA A 158 24.54 6.30 4.72
#